data_AF-A0A2G5DUD7-F1
#
_entry.id   AF-A0A2G5DUD7-F1
#
_cell.length_a   1.000
_cell.length_b   1.000
_cell.length_c   1.000
_cell.angle_alpha   90.00
_cell.angle_beta   90.00
_cell.angle_gamma   90.00
#
_symmetry.space_group_name_H-M   'P 1'
#
loop_
_entity.id
_entity.type
_entity.pdbx_description
1 polymer ?
#
loop_
_entity_poly.entity_id
_entity_poly.type
_entity_poly.pdbx_seq_one_letter_code
_entity_poly.pdbx_strand_id
1 'polypeptide(L)'
;MILRTPPPRKRRATDSSPSSTQQLERFDHRSSGSASGGGLVIYEDPDTPLHVGDSTHNHPPSDQMICTYQCRQMVKADFLDAFENAEKQVKDYQSQLETLTDQLQKSEAERNKFRDQFNYTEQELAGSKGREKALQDQLMKEIDDCHDRIQKQTKSYSELEVKFQKEVNLRKNAESSEALAKDKAISLEEKFNHLSGSIERERRHLNDELSQFKKESKLSLSRIKADLERMECRAYNAEKESELLKQQLEDLRIQLDECRRQKNEAERKILCFSSPSNDVNSSETLILVKHLQEELRNYESEVQEARMLKSSHENNELMQVKLLEEKGRRERAESELLKLQEVQLSVKKLEDEIMTWRSMINEIPGVSCSDDIPIKFASLQKEVIQNMMKIGEVTAQLKEIEVVLEATERGKQHAESEAKLAKEKAEQSMSEVKRLELLLSSVNEERNRLRKDANTWKTQRNVEPEAEKKSDTFIQDLENALAKKECSITELESQLCEQKEVISRQHGEIKLLTERLSNEARRLKSLERESDRLRSEISLLESKVGHGDFSAASTKVLRMVNTLAVDNEAKQTIETLRTELQKTKEKLQAVQELKGQSDRNG
;
A
#
# COMPACT_ATOMS: atom_id res chain seq x y z
N MET A 1 30.21 -31.79 2.35
CA MET A 1 30.35 -32.96 1.44
C MET A 1 31.16 -32.52 0.23
N ILE A 2 32.36 -33.07 0.10
CA ILE A 2 33.29 -32.82 -1.01
C ILE A 2 33.29 -34.12 -1.84
N LEU A 3 32.91 -34.02 -3.11
CA LEU A 3 33.18 -35.01 -4.16
C LEU A 3 34.01 -34.24 -5.19
N ARG A 4 35.35 -34.37 -5.36
CA ARG A 4 36.20 -35.52 -5.76
C ARG A 4 35.53 -36.30 -6.89
N THR A 5 36.02 -36.46 -8.12
CA THR A 5 37.36 -36.44 -8.79
C THR A 5 37.11 -37.01 -10.24
N PRO A 6 38.07 -37.23 -11.18
CA PRO A 6 39.33 -36.58 -11.58
C PRO A 6 39.48 -36.53 -13.16
N PRO A 7 40.67 -36.62 -13.84
CA PRO A 7 41.04 -35.74 -14.96
C PRO A 7 41.30 -36.51 -16.29
N PRO A 8 41.89 -35.88 -17.33
CA PRO A 8 42.86 -36.59 -18.16
C PRO A 8 44.25 -35.93 -18.17
N ARG A 9 45.26 -36.71 -17.77
CA ARG A 9 46.69 -36.43 -17.94
C ARG A 9 47.15 -36.80 -19.36
N LYS A 10 47.77 -35.82 -20.01
CA LYS A 10 49.04 -35.84 -20.79
C LYS A 10 49.69 -37.21 -21.11
N ARG A 11 50.10 -37.38 -22.38
CA ARG A 11 51.50 -37.51 -22.84
C ARG A 11 51.62 -36.81 -24.22
N ARG A 12 52.47 -35.77 -24.40
CA ARG A 12 53.94 -35.74 -24.60
C ARG A 12 54.33 -36.36 -25.95
N ALA A 13 55.23 -35.82 -26.76
CA ALA A 13 56.28 -34.78 -26.65
C ALA A 13 56.80 -34.55 -28.11
N THR A 14 57.56 -33.55 -28.55
CA THR A 14 58.51 -32.61 -27.92
C THR A 14 58.93 -31.61 -29.01
N ASP A 15 59.22 -30.38 -28.55
CA ASP A 15 60.27 -29.43 -28.98
C ASP A 15 60.22 -28.91 -30.43
N SER A 16 60.35 -27.61 -30.72
CA SER A 16 61.17 -26.58 -30.08
C SER A 16 60.72 -25.19 -30.56
N SER A 17 60.64 -24.23 -29.64
CA SER A 17 60.74 -22.78 -29.89
C SER A 17 62.12 -22.42 -30.52
N PRO A 18 62.42 -21.20 -31.03
CA PRO A 18 61.78 -19.93 -30.69
C PRO A 18 61.64 -18.84 -31.79
N SER A 19 60.87 -17.81 -31.45
CA SER A 19 60.99 -16.37 -31.81
C SER A 19 61.38 -15.94 -33.24
N SER A 20 60.55 -15.12 -33.88
CA SER A 20 60.84 -13.68 -34.17
C SER A 20 59.80 -13.03 -35.11
N THR A 21 59.33 -11.87 -34.67
CA THR A 21 58.99 -10.60 -35.36
C THR A 21 59.07 -10.51 -36.89
N GLN A 22 58.01 -9.96 -37.52
CA GLN A 22 57.95 -8.88 -38.55
C GLN A 22 56.58 -8.94 -39.27
N GLN A 23 55.66 -7.97 -39.14
CA GLN A 23 55.54 -6.71 -39.91
C GLN A 23 55.73 -6.84 -41.44
N LEU A 24 54.65 -6.66 -42.20
CA LEU A 24 54.46 -5.67 -43.30
C LEU A 24 53.07 -5.93 -43.92
N GLU A 25 52.10 -5.01 -43.75
CA GLU A 25 51.76 -3.91 -44.67
C GLU A 25 50.92 -4.29 -45.90
N ARG A 26 49.68 -3.78 -45.84
CA ARG A 26 48.87 -3.22 -46.93
C ARG A 26 49.72 -2.51 -47.99
N PHE A 27 49.29 -2.61 -49.25
CA PHE A 27 49.17 -1.43 -50.10
C PHE A 27 47.99 -1.60 -51.07
N ASP A 28 47.06 -0.66 -50.99
CA ASP A 28 46.02 -0.39 -51.98
C ASP A 28 46.63 0.40 -53.15
N HIS A 29 46.19 0.11 -54.38
CA HIS A 29 46.06 1.16 -55.40
C HIS A 29 44.78 0.98 -56.23
N ARG A 30 43.97 2.05 -56.18
CA ARG A 30 42.90 2.46 -57.09
C ARG A 30 43.36 2.49 -58.55
N SER A 31 42.53 2.02 -59.49
CA SER A 31 41.67 2.90 -60.33
C SER A 31 41.18 2.22 -61.61
N SER A 32 39.95 2.59 -61.96
CA SER A 32 39.32 2.64 -63.27
C SER A 32 39.09 1.35 -64.05
N GLY A 33 37.81 1.18 -64.39
CA GLY A 33 37.36 0.18 -65.32
C GLY A 33 37.83 0.44 -66.74
N SER A 34 37.87 -0.64 -67.50
CA SER A 34 37.50 -0.64 -68.90
C SER A 34 36.90 -2.01 -69.18
N ALA A 35 35.66 -2.00 -69.61
CA ALA A 35 35.05 -3.16 -70.24
C ALA A 35 35.82 -3.46 -71.52
N SER A 36 36.29 -4.69 -71.66
CA SER A 36 36.50 -5.29 -72.98
C SER A 36 36.34 -6.78 -72.85
N GLY A 37 35.29 -7.31 -73.50
CA GLY A 37 35.23 -8.71 -73.82
C GLY A 37 36.43 -9.10 -74.67
N GLY A 38 36.93 -10.30 -74.41
CA GLY A 38 37.93 -10.97 -75.22
C GLY A 38 37.60 -12.45 -75.17
N GLY A 39 36.86 -12.91 -76.18
CA GLY A 39 36.60 -14.32 -76.39
C GLY A 39 37.90 -15.09 -76.57
N LEU A 40 37.98 -16.25 -75.95
CA LEU A 40 38.99 -17.26 -76.25
C LEU A 40 38.75 -17.73 -77.70
N VAL A 41 39.58 -17.27 -78.64
CA VAL A 41 39.72 -17.89 -79.95
C VAL A 41 40.75 -19.01 -79.80
N ILE A 42 40.30 -20.24 -79.97
CA ILE A 42 41.12 -21.44 -80.09
C ILE A 42 41.93 -21.30 -81.38
N TYR A 43 43.26 -21.32 -81.29
CA TYR A 43 44.13 -21.39 -82.46
C TYR A 43 44.24 -22.86 -82.88
N GLU A 44 43.83 -23.16 -84.12
CA GLU A 44 44.03 -24.46 -84.77
C GLU A 44 45.53 -24.69 -85.04
N ASP A 45 45.97 -25.93 -84.80
CA ASP A 45 47.26 -26.49 -85.22
C ASP A 45 47.44 -26.37 -86.75
N PRO A 46 48.66 -26.10 -87.26
CA PRO A 46 49.02 -26.47 -88.61
C PRO A 46 49.62 -27.88 -88.64
N ASP A 47 48.89 -28.80 -89.26
CA ASP A 47 49.35 -30.11 -89.68
C ASP A 47 50.69 -30.03 -90.45
N THR A 48 51.70 -30.76 -90.00
CA THR A 48 52.85 -31.12 -90.83
C THR A 48 53.11 -32.62 -90.72
N PRO A 49 52.78 -33.43 -91.74
CA PRO A 49 53.14 -34.84 -91.77
C PRO A 49 54.55 -35.02 -92.33
N LEU A 50 55.31 -35.85 -91.63
CA LEU A 50 56.51 -36.52 -92.12
C LEU A 50 56.15 -37.40 -93.32
N HIS A 51 56.91 -37.31 -94.43
CA HIS A 51 57.02 -38.42 -95.37
C HIS A 51 58.48 -38.61 -95.83
N VAL A 52 58.91 -39.86 -95.69
CA VAL A 52 60.18 -40.43 -96.14
C VAL A 52 60.03 -41.02 -97.56
N GLY A 53 61.09 -40.91 -98.36
CA GLY A 53 61.42 -41.72 -99.57
C GLY A 53 60.77 -41.23 -100.87
N ASP A 54 61.39 -41.25 -102.05
CA ASP A 54 62.69 -41.76 -102.48
C ASP A 54 63.06 -41.15 -103.87
N SER A 55 64.34 -41.25 -104.21
CA SER A 55 65.08 -40.92 -105.46
C SER A 55 64.33 -40.86 -106.82
N THR A 56 64.62 -39.84 -107.66
CA THR A 56 65.46 -39.97 -108.90
C THR A 56 65.67 -38.66 -109.69
N HIS A 57 66.94 -38.42 -110.01
CA HIS A 57 67.59 -37.60 -111.05
C HIS A 57 66.79 -36.64 -111.98
N ASN A 58 67.26 -35.39 -112.09
CA ASN A 58 67.92 -34.86 -113.29
C ASN A 58 68.54 -33.46 -113.05
N HIS A 59 69.87 -33.37 -113.17
CA HIS A 59 70.66 -32.12 -113.32
C HIS A 59 70.52 -31.60 -114.77
N PRO A 60 70.76 -30.30 -115.06
CA PRO A 60 72.13 -29.79 -115.25
C PRO A 60 72.29 -28.28 -114.85
N PRO A 61 73.46 -27.66 -115.05
CA PRO A 61 74.60 -27.71 -114.14
C PRO A 61 74.93 -26.29 -113.60
N SER A 62 75.38 -26.20 -112.35
CA SER A 62 76.14 -25.00 -111.93
C SER A 62 77.21 -25.43 -110.94
N ASP A 63 78.42 -25.53 -111.48
CA ASP A 63 79.69 -25.28 -110.82
C ASP A 63 79.81 -25.67 -109.36
N GLN A 64 80.28 -26.92 -109.18
CA GLN A 64 81.44 -27.32 -108.40
C GLN A 64 82.23 -26.21 -107.65
N MET A 65 81.56 -25.48 -106.76
CA MET A 65 82.21 -24.78 -105.66
C MET A 65 82.57 -25.83 -104.61
N ILE A 66 83.66 -26.56 -104.84
CA ILE A 66 84.26 -27.42 -103.83
C ILE A 66 84.75 -26.50 -102.72
N CYS A 67 83.89 -26.28 -101.71
CA CYS A 67 84.33 -25.58 -100.52
C CYS A 67 85.49 -26.37 -99.92
N THR A 68 86.53 -25.65 -99.52
CA THR A 68 87.73 -26.23 -98.95
C THR A 68 87.37 -27.07 -97.71
N TYR A 69 88.23 -28.01 -97.32
CA TYR A 69 88.05 -28.78 -96.08
C TYR A 69 87.76 -27.84 -94.88
N GLN A 70 88.38 -26.66 -94.89
CA GLN A 70 88.17 -25.61 -93.90
C GLN A 70 86.74 -25.06 -93.87
N CYS A 71 86.09 -24.84 -95.03
CA CYS A 71 84.67 -24.48 -95.04
C CYS A 71 83.78 -25.56 -94.42
N ARG A 72 84.03 -26.84 -94.75
CA ARG A 72 83.22 -27.96 -94.25
C ARG A 72 83.36 -28.10 -92.75
N GLN A 73 84.56 -27.88 -92.21
CA GLN A 73 84.78 -27.87 -90.77
C GLN A 73 84.18 -26.65 -90.10
N MET A 74 84.21 -25.47 -90.74
CA MET A 74 83.57 -24.26 -90.21
C MET A 74 82.05 -24.42 -90.15
N VAL A 75 81.40 -24.86 -91.24
CA VAL A 75 79.95 -25.11 -91.26
C VAL A 75 79.55 -26.22 -90.27
N LYS A 76 80.38 -27.26 -90.11
CA LYS A 76 80.15 -28.32 -89.13
C LYS A 76 80.29 -27.81 -87.69
N ALA A 77 81.29 -26.97 -87.41
CA ALA A 77 81.45 -26.34 -86.12
C ALA A 77 80.29 -25.38 -85.83
N ASP A 78 79.94 -24.50 -86.78
CA ASP A 78 78.79 -23.60 -86.68
C ASP A 78 77.47 -24.36 -86.46
N PHE A 79 77.30 -25.52 -87.12
CA PHE A 79 76.12 -26.38 -86.93
C PHE A 79 76.10 -27.03 -85.54
N LEU A 80 77.24 -27.52 -85.05
CA LEU A 80 77.32 -28.11 -83.71
C LEU A 80 77.12 -27.05 -82.63
N ASP A 81 77.69 -25.85 -82.80
CA ASP A 81 77.47 -24.71 -81.91
C ASP A 81 76.00 -24.25 -81.94
N ALA A 82 75.37 -24.21 -83.11
CA ALA A 82 73.95 -23.92 -83.24
C ALA A 82 73.07 -24.99 -82.58
N PHE A 83 73.44 -26.28 -82.71
CA PHE A 83 72.74 -27.39 -82.08
C PHE A 83 72.90 -27.38 -80.56
N GLU A 84 74.10 -27.14 -80.05
CA GLU A 84 74.37 -27.04 -78.60
C GLU A 84 73.64 -25.83 -77.99
N ASN A 85 73.59 -24.70 -78.71
CA ASN A 85 72.76 -23.55 -78.33
C ASN A 85 71.27 -23.86 -78.36
N ALA A 86 70.76 -24.59 -79.35
CA ALA A 86 69.37 -25.00 -79.42
C ALA A 86 69.00 -25.98 -78.30
N GLU A 87 69.88 -26.95 -77.99
CA GLU A 87 69.68 -27.89 -76.88
C GLU A 87 69.67 -27.16 -75.53
N LYS A 88 70.55 -26.15 -75.36
CA LYS A 88 70.53 -25.26 -74.19
C LYS A 88 69.22 -24.46 -74.11
N GLN A 89 68.75 -23.90 -75.22
CA GLN A 89 67.45 -23.21 -75.26
C GLN A 89 66.29 -24.14 -74.90
N VAL A 90 66.27 -25.38 -75.38
CA VAL A 90 65.25 -26.37 -75.01
C VAL A 90 65.29 -26.67 -73.51
N LYS A 91 66.48 -26.84 -72.92
CA LYS A 91 66.62 -27.04 -71.47
C LYS A 91 66.16 -25.80 -70.68
N ASP A 92 66.49 -24.60 -71.15
CA ASP A 92 66.05 -23.35 -70.55
C ASP A 92 64.51 -23.21 -70.62
N TYR A 93 63.89 -23.52 -71.77
CA TYR A 93 62.43 -23.51 -71.92
C TYR A 93 61.74 -24.59 -71.07
N GLN A 94 62.34 -25.78 -70.95
CA GLN A 94 61.81 -26.84 -70.11
C GLN A 94 61.84 -26.43 -68.63
N SER A 95 62.92 -25.79 -68.18
CA SER A 95 63.00 -25.20 -66.84
C SER A 95 61.97 -24.08 -66.64
N GLN A 96 61.79 -23.20 -67.63
CA GLN A 96 60.76 -22.15 -67.58
C GLN A 96 59.35 -22.73 -67.48
N LEU A 97 59.03 -23.78 -68.26
CA LEU A 97 57.73 -24.46 -68.18
C LEU A 97 57.50 -25.13 -66.82
N GLU A 98 58.51 -25.76 -66.25
CA GLU A 98 58.42 -26.36 -64.91
C GLU A 98 58.17 -25.29 -63.84
N THR A 99 58.91 -24.17 -63.88
CA THR A 99 58.68 -23.05 -62.95
C THR A 99 57.31 -22.41 -63.11
N LEU A 100 56.78 -22.27 -64.32
CA LEU A 100 55.42 -21.77 -64.57
C LEU A 100 54.35 -22.75 -64.07
N THR A 101 54.57 -24.06 -64.23
CA THR A 101 53.66 -25.10 -63.73
C THR A 101 53.59 -25.08 -62.21
N ASP A 102 54.73 -24.95 -61.53
CA ASP A 102 54.79 -24.81 -60.07
C ASP A 102 54.10 -23.53 -59.58
N GLN A 103 54.26 -22.41 -60.30
CA GLN A 103 53.58 -21.17 -59.98
C GLN A 103 52.06 -21.29 -60.14
N LEU A 104 51.60 -21.95 -61.20
CA LEU A 104 50.18 -22.21 -61.44
C LEU A 104 49.59 -23.07 -60.31
N GLN A 105 50.24 -24.16 -59.93
CA GLN A 105 49.78 -25.02 -58.82
C GLN A 105 49.72 -24.25 -57.49
N LYS A 106 50.71 -23.40 -57.20
CA LYS A 106 50.70 -22.54 -56.00
C LYS A 106 49.53 -21.56 -56.04
N SER A 107 49.29 -20.91 -57.18
CA SER A 107 48.16 -19.99 -57.37
C SER A 107 46.81 -20.70 -57.23
N GLU A 108 46.67 -21.91 -57.78
CA GLU A 108 45.46 -22.71 -57.62
C GLU A 108 45.21 -23.13 -56.17
N ALA A 109 46.26 -23.52 -55.44
CA ALA A 109 46.17 -23.83 -54.02
C ALA A 109 45.76 -22.61 -53.18
N GLU A 110 46.29 -21.42 -53.49
CA GLU A 110 45.88 -20.17 -52.85
C GLU A 110 44.43 -19.81 -53.18
N ARG A 111 44.02 -19.91 -54.44
CA ARG A 111 42.62 -19.71 -54.86
C ARG A 111 41.67 -20.65 -54.11
N ASN A 112 42.06 -21.92 -53.92
CA ASN A 112 41.27 -22.87 -53.15
C ASN A 112 41.17 -22.46 -51.67
N LYS A 113 42.28 -22.04 -51.05
CA LYS A 113 42.27 -21.52 -49.66
C LYS A 113 41.33 -20.32 -49.50
N PHE A 114 41.38 -19.35 -50.43
CA PHE A 114 40.49 -18.19 -50.38
C PHE A 114 39.02 -18.56 -50.57
N ARG A 115 38.73 -19.53 -51.44
CA ARG A 115 37.36 -20.05 -51.62
C ARG A 115 36.84 -20.71 -50.34
N ASP A 116 37.66 -21.52 -49.68
CA ASP A 116 37.27 -22.16 -48.42
C ASP A 116 37.05 -21.13 -47.30
N GLN A 117 37.92 -20.11 -47.21
CA GLN A 117 37.74 -18.99 -46.28
C GLN A 117 36.46 -18.20 -46.58
N PHE A 118 36.15 -17.96 -47.85
CA PHE A 118 34.93 -17.29 -48.27
C PHE A 118 33.67 -18.08 -47.87
N ASN A 119 33.65 -19.39 -48.13
CA ASN A 119 32.52 -20.24 -47.77
C ASN A 119 32.31 -20.29 -46.25
N TYR A 120 33.40 -20.32 -45.48
CA TYR A 120 33.33 -20.30 -44.00
C TYR A 120 32.75 -18.98 -43.48
N THR A 121 33.20 -17.84 -44.01
CA THR A 121 32.68 -16.54 -43.58
C THR A 121 31.23 -16.33 -43.99
N GLU A 122 30.82 -16.85 -45.16
CA GLU A 122 29.42 -16.85 -45.60
C GLU A 122 28.52 -17.67 -44.67
N GLN A 123 28.99 -18.84 -44.22
CA GLN A 123 28.26 -19.68 -43.28
C GLN A 123 28.11 -19.00 -41.90
N GLU A 124 29.19 -18.39 -41.39
CA GLU A 124 29.15 -17.61 -40.14
C GLU A 124 28.20 -16.41 -40.25
N LEU A 125 28.20 -15.72 -41.39
CA LEU A 125 27.28 -14.62 -41.65
C LEU A 125 25.83 -15.09 -41.68
N ALA A 126 25.53 -16.21 -42.35
CA ALA A 126 24.20 -16.81 -42.37
C ALA A 126 23.74 -17.22 -40.97
N GLY A 127 24.63 -17.82 -40.18
CA GLY A 127 24.37 -18.15 -38.77
C GLY A 127 24.10 -16.90 -37.92
N SER A 128 24.87 -15.84 -38.12
CA SER A 128 24.65 -14.56 -37.43
C SER A 128 23.31 -13.92 -37.79
N LYS A 129 22.93 -13.89 -39.07
CA LYS A 129 21.62 -13.39 -39.52
C LYS A 129 20.46 -14.22 -38.93
N GLY A 130 20.63 -15.54 -38.84
CA GLY A 130 19.65 -16.42 -38.20
C GLY A 130 19.46 -16.11 -36.71
N ARG A 131 20.57 -15.90 -35.97
CA ARG A 131 20.52 -15.48 -34.56
C ARG A 131 19.87 -14.11 -34.38
N GLU A 132 20.23 -13.16 -35.24
CA GLU A 132 19.64 -11.82 -35.21
C GLU A 132 18.12 -11.86 -35.44
N LYS A 133 17.66 -12.63 -36.44
CA LYS A 133 16.23 -12.80 -36.70
C LYS A 133 15.49 -13.43 -35.53
N ALA A 134 16.06 -14.47 -34.90
CA ALA A 134 15.47 -15.10 -33.73
C ALA A 134 15.33 -14.12 -32.55
N LEU A 135 16.32 -13.24 -32.34
CA LEU A 135 16.25 -12.18 -31.33
C LEU A 135 15.20 -11.11 -31.68
N GLN A 136 15.08 -10.73 -32.95
CA GLN A 136 14.02 -9.81 -33.40
C GLN A 136 12.63 -10.40 -33.18
N ASP A 137 12.42 -11.67 -33.53
CA ASP A 137 11.14 -12.37 -33.34
C ASP A 137 10.79 -12.49 -31.84
N GLN A 138 11.79 -12.79 -30.99
CA GLN A 138 11.61 -12.83 -29.55
C GLN A 138 11.23 -11.45 -28.98
N LEU A 139 11.93 -10.39 -29.39
CA LEU A 139 11.64 -9.03 -28.93
C LEU A 139 10.23 -8.59 -29.32
N MET A 140 9.80 -8.88 -30.56
CA MET A 140 8.44 -8.57 -31.01
C MET A 140 7.40 -9.29 -30.16
N LYS A 141 7.60 -10.58 -29.85
CA LYS A 141 6.71 -11.33 -28.98
C LYS A 141 6.63 -10.75 -27.57
N GLU A 142 7.77 -10.36 -26.99
CA GLU A 142 7.80 -9.72 -25.67
C GLU A 142 7.08 -8.38 -25.65
N ILE A 143 7.22 -7.57 -26.72
CA ILE A 143 6.49 -6.31 -26.89
C ILE A 143 4.98 -6.57 -26.95
N ASP A 144 4.53 -7.55 -27.75
CA ASP A 144 3.12 -7.90 -27.88
C ASP A 144 2.54 -8.39 -26.54
N ASP A 145 3.25 -9.28 -25.85
CA ASP A 145 2.86 -9.80 -24.53
C ASP A 145 2.81 -8.68 -23.46
N CYS A 146 3.70 -7.69 -23.53
CA CYS A 146 3.67 -6.51 -22.67
C CYS A 146 2.48 -5.61 -23.00
N HIS A 147 2.24 -5.36 -24.28
CA HIS A 147 1.12 -4.54 -24.75
C HIS A 147 -0.23 -5.13 -24.32
N ASP A 148 -0.41 -6.45 -24.48
CA ASP A 148 -1.62 -7.17 -24.07
C ASP A 148 -1.85 -7.09 -22.55
N ARG A 149 -0.78 -7.21 -21.75
CA ARG A 149 -0.87 -7.07 -20.29
C ARG A 149 -1.30 -5.67 -19.88
N ILE A 150 -0.69 -4.65 -20.47
CA ILE A 150 -1.05 -3.25 -20.21
C ILE A 150 -2.50 -3.00 -20.62
N GLN A 151 -2.93 -3.48 -21.79
CA GLN A 151 -4.31 -3.30 -22.25
C GLN A 151 -5.33 -3.97 -21.32
N LYS A 152 -5.03 -5.18 -20.80
CA LYS A 152 -5.86 -5.86 -19.80
C LYS A 152 -5.92 -5.08 -18.49
N GLN A 153 -4.79 -4.56 -18.02
CA GLN A 153 -4.74 -3.71 -16.82
C GLN A 153 -5.57 -2.44 -17.01
N THR A 154 -5.43 -1.73 -18.13
CA THR A 154 -6.22 -0.53 -18.43
C THR A 154 -7.72 -0.82 -18.42
N LYS A 155 -8.18 -1.91 -19.05
CA LYS A 155 -9.59 -2.33 -19.01
C LYS A 155 -10.07 -2.56 -17.57
N SER A 156 -9.27 -3.24 -16.76
CA SER A 156 -9.60 -3.50 -15.34
C SER A 156 -9.69 -2.22 -14.52
N TYR A 157 -8.83 -1.23 -14.78
CA TYR A 157 -8.88 0.08 -14.11
C TYR A 157 -10.14 0.86 -14.51
N SER A 158 -10.50 0.87 -15.79
CA SER A 158 -11.74 1.52 -16.25
C SER A 158 -12.99 0.88 -15.64
N GLU A 159 -13.03 -0.46 -15.51
CA GLU A 159 -14.13 -1.15 -14.83
C GLU A 159 -14.21 -0.79 -13.34
N LEU A 160 -13.05 -0.68 -12.67
CA LEU A 160 -12.98 -0.32 -11.26
C LEU A 160 -13.40 1.13 -11.04
N GLU A 161 -13.03 2.05 -11.93
CA GLU A 161 -13.44 3.45 -11.90
C GLU A 161 -14.96 3.60 -12.04
N VAL A 162 -15.59 2.82 -12.93
CA VAL A 162 -17.06 2.77 -13.05
C VAL A 162 -17.72 2.26 -11.77
N LYS A 163 -17.15 1.23 -11.13
CA LYS A 163 -17.65 0.71 -9.85
C LYS A 163 -17.50 1.74 -8.73
N PHE A 164 -16.36 2.42 -8.67
CA PHE A 164 -16.11 3.49 -7.71
C PHE A 164 -17.11 4.62 -7.86
N GLN A 165 -17.39 5.07 -9.09
CA GLN A 165 -18.37 6.12 -9.32
C GLN A 165 -19.80 5.69 -8.91
N LYS A 166 -20.16 4.42 -9.12
CA LYS A 166 -21.44 3.87 -8.64
C LYS A 166 -21.52 3.89 -7.11
N GLU A 167 -20.45 3.49 -6.42
CA GLU A 167 -20.39 3.49 -4.96
C GLU A 167 -20.50 4.91 -4.39
N VAL A 168 -19.81 5.89 -5.00
CA VAL A 168 -19.91 7.30 -4.62
C VAL A 168 -21.35 7.81 -4.77
N ASN A 169 -22.02 7.46 -5.87
CA ASN A 169 -23.43 7.84 -6.09
C ASN A 169 -24.36 7.17 -5.07
N LEU A 170 -24.14 5.90 -4.74
CA LEU A 170 -24.92 5.20 -3.72
C LEU A 170 -24.73 5.82 -2.33
N ARG A 171 -23.49 6.16 -1.95
CA ARG A 171 -23.21 6.90 -0.71
C ARG A 171 -23.94 8.23 -0.66
N LYS A 172 -23.86 9.04 -1.72
CA LYS A 172 -24.55 10.33 -1.78
C LYS A 172 -26.07 10.18 -1.61
N ASN A 173 -26.65 9.14 -2.23
CA ASN A 173 -28.08 8.84 -2.07
C ASN A 173 -28.40 8.42 -0.63
N ALA A 174 -27.59 7.55 -0.03
CA ALA A 174 -27.75 7.13 1.36
C ALA A 174 -27.64 8.31 2.34
N GLU A 175 -26.64 9.18 2.16
CA GLU A 175 -26.46 10.41 2.95
C GLU A 175 -27.68 11.34 2.83
N SER A 176 -28.23 11.51 1.63
CA SER A 176 -29.44 12.32 1.44
C SER A 176 -30.68 11.71 2.13
N SER A 177 -30.79 10.38 2.11
CA SER A 177 -31.86 9.66 2.81
C SER A 177 -31.69 9.73 4.33
N GLU A 178 -30.46 9.66 4.84
CA GLU A 178 -30.14 9.81 6.25
C GLU A 178 -30.47 11.21 6.75
N ALA A 179 -30.11 12.25 5.99
CA ALA A 179 -30.46 13.64 6.30
C ALA A 179 -31.98 13.82 6.38
N LEU A 180 -32.73 13.32 5.39
CA LEU A 180 -34.20 13.36 5.40
C LEU A 180 -34.81 12.59 6.58
N ALA A 181 -34.22 11.47 6.99
CA ALA A 181 -34.68 10.71 8.15
C ALA A 181 -34.41 11.45 9.47
N LYS A 182 -33.24 12.09 9.59
CA LYS A 182 -32.87 12.93 10.74
C LYS A 182 -33.83 14.12 10.88
N ASP A 183 -34.13 14.83 9.79
CA ASP A 183 -35.07 15.96 9.82
C ASP A 183 -36.49 15.51 10.23
N LYS A 184 -36.95 14.35 9.75
CA LYS A 184 -38.23 13.77 10.16
C LYS A 184 -38.22 13.37 11.64
N ALA A 185 -37.13 12.81 12.15
CA ALA A 185 -37.00 12.46 13.55
C ALA A 185 -37.06 13.69 14.46
N ILE A 186 -36.34 14.76 14.10
CA ILE A 186 -36.38 16.05 14.81
C ILE A 186 -37.81 16.61 14.82
N SER A 187 -38.50 16.61 13.67
CA SER A 187 -39.89 17.09 13.59
C SER A 187 -40.86 16.26 14.45
N LEU A 188 -40.66 14.93 14.52
CA LEU A 188 -41.47 14.07 15.38
C LEU A 188 -41.18 14.29 16.86
N GLU A 189 -39.91 14.51 17.22
CA GLU A 189 -39.50 14.82 18.58
C GLU A 189 -40.09 16.17 19.05
N GLU A 190 -40.09 17.19 18.21
CA GLU A 190 -40.75 18.47 18.48
C GLU A 190 -42.26 18.30 18.73
N LYS A 191 -42.94 17.51 17.88
CA LYS A 191 -44.37 17.21 18.07
C LYS A 191 -44.63 16.45 19.36
N PHE A 192 -43.77 15.48 19.68
CA PHE A 192 -43.87 14.71 20.92
C PHE A 192 -43.70 15.61 22.14
N ASN A 193 -42.69 16.48 22.14
CA ASN A 193 -42.46 17.44 23.21
C ASN A 193 -43.64 18.40 23.39
N HIS A 194 -44.24 18.85 22.28
CA HIS A 194 -45.44 19.70 22.32
C HIS A 194 -46.65 18.97 22.94
N LEU A 195 -46.92 17.73 22.51
CA LEU A 195 -48.00 16.91 23.03
C LEU A 195 -47.80 16.56 24.50
N SER A 196 -46.58 16.15 24.88
CA SER A 196 -46.21 15.86 26.26
C SER A 196 -46.44 17.09 27.16
N GLY A 197 -45.97 18.27 26.73
CA GLY A 197 -46.23 19.52 27.44
C GLY A 197 -47.72 19.89 27.53
N SER A 198 -48.54 19.51 26.53
CA SER A 198 -49.99 19.70 26.56
C SER A 198 -50.69 18.77 27.55
N ILE A 199 -50.36 17.48 27.53
CA ILE A 199 -50.88 16.48 28.47
C ILE A 199 -50.51 16.86 29.90
N GLU A 200 -49.28 17.34 30.13
CA GLU A 200 -48.87 17.77 31.48
C GLU A 200 -49.61 19.02 31.97
N ARG A 201 -49.96 19.95 31.07
CA ARG A 201 -50.82 21.09 31.40
C ARG A 201 -52.24 20.63 31.76
N GLU A 202 -52.82 19.73 30.97
CA GLU A 202 -54.17 19.19 31.21
C GLU A 202 -54.23 18.35 32.50
N ARG A 203 -53.23 17.52 32.76
CA ARG A 203 -53.10 16.76 34.01
C ARG A 203 -53.07 17.70 35.23
N ARG A 204 -52.33 18.81 35.15
CA ARG A 204 -52.31 19.82 36.22
C ARG A 204 -53.68 20.44 36.43
N HIS A 205 -54.34 20.85 35.34
CA HIS A 205 -55.69 21.39 35.39
C HIS A 205 -56.69 20.43 36.07
N LEU A 206 -56.75 19.17 35.62
CA LEU A 206 -57.63 18.16 36.21
C LEU A 206 -57.32 17.88 37.69
N ASN A 207 -56.05 17.92 38.08
CA ASN A 207 -55.66 17.76 39.47
C ASN A 207 -56.09 18.95 40.35
N ASP A 208 -56.05 20.16 39.79
CA ASP A 208 -56.54 21.37 40.46
C ASP A 208 -58.06 21.32 40.62
N GLU A 209 -58.80 20.92 39.58
CA GLU A 209 -60.25 20.69 39.64
C GLU A 209 -60.62 19.62 40.67
N LEU A 210 -59.95 18.47 40.68
CA LEU A 210 -60.17 17.43 41.70
C LEU A 210 -59.92 17.95 43.12
N SER A 211 -58.87 18.75 43.30
CA SER A 211 -58.54 19.36 44.59
C SER A 211 -59.61 20.36 45.02
N GLN A 212 -60.18 21.12 44.08
CA GLN A 212 -61.31 22.02 44.33
C GLN A 212 -62.57 21.24 44.71
N PHE A 213 -62.97 20.24 43.90
CA PHE A 213 -64.15 19.40 44.20
C PHE A 213 -64.04 18.70 45.56
N LYS A 214 -62.84 18.24 45.94
CA LYS A 214 -62.62 17.64 47.26
C LYS A 214 -62.85 18.64 48.39
N LYS A 215 -62.43 19.89 48.24
CA LYS A 215 -62.68 20.96 49.21
C LYS A 215 -64.17 21.30 49.28
N GLU A 216 -64.83 21.47 48.14
CA GLU A 216 -66.27 21.75 48.06
C GLU A 216 -67.12 20.63 48.66
N SER A 217 -66.80 19.37 48.33
CA SER A 217 -67.44 18.19 48.93
C SER A 217 -67.25 18.15 50.44
N LYS A 218 -66.03 18.40 50.95
CA LYS A 218 -65.76 18.48 52.39
C LYS A 218 -66.59 19.58 53.07
N LEU A 219 -66.69 20.76 52.46
CA LEU A 219 -67.52 21.87 52.96
C LEU A 219 -69.02 21.50 52.97
N SER A 220 -69.50 20.84 51.90
CA SER A 220 -70.88 20.35 51.82
C SER A 220 -71.19 19.33 52.90
N LEU A 221 -70.31 18.35 53.10
CA LEU A 221 -70.44 17.36 54.18
C LEU A 221 -70.44 18.03 55.56
N SER A 222 -69.56 19.00 55.81
CA SER A 222 -69.56 19.77 57.06
C SER A 222 -70.86 20.54 57.27
N ARG A 223 -71.43 21.12 56.21
CA ARG A 223 -72.73 21.81 56.27
C ARG A 223 -73.87 20.83 56.61
N ILE A 224 -73.98 19.73 55.88
CA ILE A 224 -74.99 18.69 56.12
C ILE A 224 -74.86 18.14 57.54
N LYS A 225 -73.63 17.88 58.01
CA LYS A 225 -73.38 17.41 59.38
C LYS A 225 -73.89 18.40 60.42
N ALA A 226 -73.58 19.70 60.26
CA ALA A 226 -74.04 20.74 61.18
C ALA A 226 -75.56 20.95 61.12
N ASP A 227 -76.21 20.76 59.96
CA ASP A 227 -77.67 20.76 59.85
C ASP A 227 -78.29 19.55 60.56
N LEU A 228 -77.69 18.37 60.41
CA LEU A 228 -78.11 17.14 61.06
C LEU A 228 -78.01 17.24 62.59
N GLU A 229 -76.87 17.71 63.11
CA GLU A 229 -76.68 17.96 64.56
C GLU A 229 -77.75 18.94 65.10
N ARG A 230 -78.08 20.00 64.34
CA ARG A 230 -79.15 20.93 64.71
C ARG A 230 -80.53 20.26 64.73
N MET A 231 -80.81 19.38 63.78
CA MET A 231 -82.07 18.64 63.71
C MET A 231 -82.18 17.61 64.83
N GLU A 232 -81.09 16.90 65.15
CA GLU A 232 -81.03 15.97 66.28
C GLU A 232 -81.29 16.68 67.61
N CYS A 233 -80.65 17.82 67.86
CA CYS A 233 -80.92 18.62 69.06
C CYS A 233 -82.39 19.07 69.15
N ARG A 234 -83.00 19.49 68.03
CA ARG A 234 -84.42 19.85 68.00
C ARG A 234 -85.33 18.66 68.28
N ALA A 235 -85.04 17.51 67.66
CA ALA A 235 -85.79 16.28 67.87
C ALA A 235 -85.70 15.82 69.33
N TYR A 236 -84.50 15.81 69.91
CA TYR A 236 -84.27 15.48 71.31
C TYR A 236 -85.02 16.42 72.26
N ASN A 237 -84.99 17.74 72.02
CA ASN A 237 -85.74 18.70 72.83
C ASN A 237 -87.26 18.47 72.71
N ALA A 238 -87.78 18.25 71.50
CA ALA A 238 -89.20 17.96 71.28
C ALA A 238 -89.63 16.65 71.94
N GLU A 239 -88.77 15.62 71.95
CA GLU A 239 -88.99 14.37 72.67
C GLU A 239 -89.07 14.62 74.18
N LYS A 240 -88.13 15.37 74.74
CA LYS A 240 -88.13 15.75 76.17
C LYS A 240 -89.35 16.57 76.57
N GLU A 241 -89.76 17.54 75.74
CA GLU A 241 -90.99 18.30 75.94
C GLU A 241 -92.23 17.38 75.87
N SER A 242 -92.28 16.44 74.93
CA SER A 242 -93.36 15.46 74.84
C SER A 242 -93.40 14.53 76.06
N GLU A 243 -92.26 14.06 76.55
CA GLU A 243 -92.16 13.26 77.78
C GLU A 243 -92.69 14.05 78.98
N LEU A 244 -92.30 15.32 79.12
CA LEU A 244 -92.79 16.20 80.19
C LEU A 244 -94.30 16.42 80.11
N LEU A 245 -94.84 16.69 78.91
CA LEU A 245 -96.29 16.85 78.70
C LEU A 245 -97.04 15.55 79.00
N LYS A 246 -96.49 14.37 78.65
CA LYS A 246 -97.06 13.07 79.03
C LYS A 246 -97.11 12.90 80.54
N GLN A 247 -96.04 13.26 81.25
CA GLN A 247 -95.99 13.23 82.72
C GLN A 247 -97.06 14.16 83.31
N GLN A 248 -97.16 15.40 82.84
CA GLN A 248 -98.18 16.35 83.29
C GLN A 248 -99.61 15.85 83.02
N LEU A 249 -99.86 15.21 81.89
CA LEU A 249 -101.16 14.60 81.58
C LEU A 249 -101.47 13.42 82.51
N GLU A 250 -100.48 12.59 82.83
CA GLU A 250 -100.66 11.49 83.77
C GLU A 250 -100.91 12.00 85.20
N ASP A 251 -100.21 13.04 85.65
CA ASP A 251 -100.47 13.69 86.94
C ASP A 251 -101.90 14.28 87.00
N LEU A 252 -102.34 14.98 85.94
CA LEU A 252 -103.71 15.48 85.84
C LEU A 252 -104.73 14.35 85.81
N ARG A 253 -104.42 13.23 85.16
CA ARG A 253 -105.27 12.04 85.14
C ARG A 253 -105.38 11.43 86.53
N ILE A 254 -104.28 11.31 87.27
CA ILE A 254 -104.27 10.87 88.67
C ILE A 254 -105.11 11.81 89.52
N GLN A 255 -104.95 13.14 89.38
CA GLN A 255 -105.76 14.12 90.09
C GLN A 255 -107.25 14.04 89.72
N LEU A 256 -107.59 13.78 88.46
CA LEU A 256 -108.96 13.59 88.00
C LEU A 256 -109.56 12.30 88.59
N ASP A 257 -108.83 11.20 88.54
CA ASP A 257 -109.26 9.92 89.11
C ASP A 257 -109.41 10.03 90.64
N GLU A 258 -108.54 10.81 91.28
CA GLU A 258 -108.64 11.18 92.69
C GLU A 258 -109.91 12.00 92.97
N CYS A 259 -110.15 13.08 92.21
CA CYS A 259 -111.38 13.88 92.30
C CYS A 259 -112.63 13.04 92.02
N ARG A 260 -112.56 12.13 91.05
CA ARG A 260 -113.64 11.19 90.72
C ARG A 260 -113.86 10.20 91.84
N ARG A 261 -112.79 9.73 92.50
CA ARG A 261 -112.87 8.86 93.68
C ARG A 261 -113.47 9.61 94.86
N GLN A 262 -113.04 10.83 95.14
CA GLN A 262 -113.62 11.69 96.17
C GLN A 262 -115.09 12.02 95.88
N LYS A 263 -115.45 12.29 94.62
CA LYS A 263 -116.84 12.44 94.17
C LYS A 263 -117.63 11.15 94.38
N ASN A 264 -117.12 10.00 93.93
CA ASN A 264 -117.76 8.70 94.14
C ASN A 264 -117.85 8.32 95.62
N GLU A 265 -116.90 8.75 96.44
CA GLU A 265 -116.89 8.57 97.89
C GLU A 265 -117.91 9.51 98.56
N ALA A 266 -118.06 10.75 98.07
CA ALA A 266 -119.12 11.67 98.48
C ALA A 266 -120.50 11.16 98.03
N GLU A 267 -120.64 10.67 96.80
CA GLU A 267 -121.84 10.01 96.28
C GLU A 267 -122.11 8.72 97.05
N ARG A 268 -121.10 7.92 97.41
CA ARG A 268 -121.24 6.77 98.32
C ARG A 268 -121.61 7.21 99.73
N LYS A 269 -121.06 8.30 100.27
CA LYS A 269 -121.47 8.86 101.56
C LYS A 269 -122.91 9.38 101.52
N ILE A 270 -123.38 9.89 100.38
CA ILE A 270 -124.78 10.25 100.11
C ILE A 270 -125.66 9.00 99.99
N LEU A 271 -125.21 7.96 99.29
CA LEU A 271 -125.90 6.66 99.16
C LEU A 271 -125.91 5.87 100.48
N CYS A 272 -124.88 6.00 101.32
CA CYS A 272 -124.71 5.34 102.62
C CYS A 272 -125.47 6.01 103.77
N PHE A 273 -126.24 7.08 103.53
CA PHE A 273 -127.26 7.57 104.48
C PHE A 273 -128.58 6.78 104.42
N SER A 274 -128.66 5.73 103.57
CA SER A 274 -129.83 4.84 103.43
C SER A 274 -129.50 3.41 103.86
N SER A 275 -129.16 3.23 105.15
CA SER A 275 -129.30 1.97 105.90
C SER A 275 -128.54 0.71 105.43
N PRO A 276 -128.36 -0.29 106.33
CA PRO A 276 -127.10 -1.01 106.50
C PRO A 276 -127.15 -2.48 106.04
N SER A 277 -125.97 -3.08 105.84
CA SER A 277 -125.62 -4.47 106.21
C SER A 277 -124.26 -4.81 105.57
N ASN A 278 -123.22 -5.03 106.38
CA ASN A 278 -122.73 -6.35 106.77
C ASN A 278 -122.16 -7.20 105.62
N ASP A 279 -120.82 -7.21 105.59
CA ASP A 279 -119.99 -8.36 105.93
C ASP A 279 -119.38 -9.26 104.83
N VAL A 280 -118.08 -9.49 105.07
CA VAL A 280 -117.26 -10.67 104.77
C VAL A 280 -116.45 -10.70 103.45
N ASN A 281 -115.21 -10.24 103.59
CA ASN A 281 -113.96 -10.97 103.32
C ASN A 281 -114.05 -12.27 102.48
N SER A 282 -113.45 -12.27 101.29
CA SER A 282 -112.61 -13.37 100.76
C SER A 282 -112.12 -13.07 99.33
N SER A 283 -111.25 -12.08 99.12
CA SER A 283 -110.65 -11.89 97.77
C SER A 283 -109.30 -11.15 97.70
N GLU A 284 -108.54 -10.96 98.80
CA GLU A 284 -107.19 -10.38 98.69
C GLU A 284 -106.14 -11.43 98.28
N THR A 285 -106.28 -12.66 98.77
CA THR A 285 -105.33 -13.75 98.49
C THR A 285 -105.37 -14.18 97.02
N LEU A 286 -106.54 -14.14 96.38
CA LEU A 286 -106.69 -14.52 94.97
C LEU A 286 -106.08 -13.48 94.01
N ILE A 287 -106.07 -12.20 94.39
CA ILE A 287 -105.51 -11.10 93.60
C ILE A 287 -103.98 -11.12 93.70
N LEU A 288 -103.44 -11.32 94.90
CA LEU A 288 -101.99 -11.44 95.10
C LEU A 288 -101.41 -12.63 94.32
N VAL A 289 -102.08 -13.79 94.33
CA VAL A 289 -101.65 -14.97 93.56
C VAL A 289 -101.65 -14.69 92.05
N LYS A 290 -102.65 -13.96 91.53
CA LYS A 290 -102.65 -13.55 90.10
C LYS A 290 -101.49 -12.64 89.76
N HIS A 291 -101.16 -11.66 90.61
CA HIS A 291 -100.06 -10.73 90.37
C HIS A 291 -98.70 -11.44 90.33
N LEU A 292 -98.47 -12.34 91.30
CA LEU A 292 -97.26 -13.17 91.32
C LEU A 292 -97.16 -14.11 90.11
N GLN A 293 -98.30 -14.63 89.62
CA GLN A 293 -98.33 -15.43 88.38
C GLN A 293 -98.03 -14.61 87.11
N GLU A 294 -98.41 -13.33 87.09
CA GLU A 294 -98.11 -12.40 85.99
C GLU A 294 -96.63 -12.01 85.99
N GLU A 295 -96.05 -11.70 87.16
CA GLU A 295 -94.61 -11.41 87.32
C GLU A 295 -93.75 -12.60 86.90
N LEU A 296 -94.12 -13.82 87.31
CA LEU A 296 -93.41 -15.04 86.87
C LEU A 296 -93.46 -15.22 85.34
N ARG A 297 -94.61 -14.93 84.71
CA ARG A 297 -94.73 -14.95 83.23
C ARG A 297 -93.85 -13.89 82.56
N ASN A 298 -93.74 -12.71 83.14
CA ASN A 298 -92.88 -11.64 82.61
C ASN A 298 -91.39 -12.03 82.71
N TYR A 299 -90.94 -12.56 83.86
CA TYR A 299 -89.58 -13.05 84.00
C TYR A 299 -89.25 -14.21 83.05
N GLU A 300 -90.21 -15.12 82.80
CA GLU A 300 -90.05 -16.17 81.79
C GLU A 300 -89.84 -15.58 80.38
N SER A 301 -90.59 -14.53 80.02
CA SER A 301 -90.45 -13.86 78.72
C SER A 301 -89.12 -13.12 78.55
N GLU A 302 -88.63 -12.42 79.60
CA GLU A 302 -87.32 -11.74 79.59
C GLU A 302 -86.16 -12.74 79.47
N VAL A 303 -86.24 -13.87 80.17
CA VAL A 303 -85.24 -14.95 80.04
C VAL A 303 -85.24 -15.53 78.62
N GLN A 304 -86.41 -15.63 78.00
CA GLN A 304 -86.53 -16.11 76.63
C GLN A 304 -85.93 -15.12 75.62
N GLU A 305 -86.17 -13.82 75.80
CA GLU A 305 -85.56 -12.75 75.01
C GLU A 305 -84.04 -12.70 75.19
N ALA A 306 -83.54 -12.81 76.42
CA ALA A 306 -82.10 -12.85 76.71
C ALA A 306 -81.42 -14.04 76.03
N ARG A 307 -82.07 -15.21 75.97
CA ARG A 307 -81.57 -16.38 75.21
C ARG A 307 -81.54 -16.10 73.71
N MET A 308 -82.58 -15.47 73.16
CA MET A 308 -82.61 -15.08 71.75
C MET A 308 -81.50 -14.08 71.42
N LEU A 309 -81.32 -13.04 72.24
CA LEU A 309 -80.25 -12.05 72.10
C LEU A 309 -78.87 -12.69 72.19
N LYS A 310 -78.65 -13.59 73.16
CA LYS A 310 -77.40 -14.34 73.30
C LYS A 310 -77.10 -15.16 72.05
N SER A 311 -78.07 -15.92 71.55
CA SER A 311 -77.89 -16.71 70.32
C SER A 311 -77.64 -15.84 69.08
N SER A 312 -78.27 -14.67 69.00
CA SER A 312 -78.04 -13.70 67.92
C SER A 312 -76.65 -13.07 68.00
N HIS A 313 -76.17 -12.76 69.21
CA HIS A 313 -74.83 -12.23 69.44
C HIS A 313 -73.75 -13.24 69.04
N GLU A 314 -73.87 -14.49 69.50
CA GLU A 314 -72.95 -15.59 69.14
C GLU A 314 -72.91 -15.81 67.62
N ASN A 315 -74.06 -15.73 66.93
CA ASN A 315 -74.11 -15.84 65.47
C ASN A 315 -73.45 -14.63 64.78
N ASN A 316 -73.60 -13.42 65.31
CA ASN A 316 -72.94 -12.21 64.78
C ASN A 316 -71.41 -12.30 64.92
N GLU A 317 -70.90 -12.70 66.09
CA GLU A 317 -69.47 -12.91 66.33
C GLU A 317 -68.88 -13.95 65.36
N LEU A 318 -69.59 -15.07 65.15
CA LEU A 318 -69.17 -16.08 64.17
C LEU A 318 -69.09 -15.51 62.74
N MET A 319 -70.05 -14.68 62.34
CA MET A 319 -70.04 -14.02 61.03
C MET A 319 -68.90 -13.01 60.89
N GLN A 320 -68.58 -12.26 61.95
CA GLN A 320 -67.42 -11.36 61.96
C GLN A 320 -66.11 -12.13 61.77
N VAL A 321 -65.92 -13.25 62.47
CA VAL A 321 -64.73 -14.10 62.32
C VAL A 321 -64.61 -14.64 60.89
N LYS A 322 -65.70 -15.16 60.30
CA LYS A 322 -65.70 -15.64 58.92
C LYS A 322 -65.37 -14.53 57.92
N LEU A 323 -65.89 -13.33 58.14
CA LEU A 323 -65.64 -12.18 57.27
C LEU A 323 -64.16 -11.74 57.31
N LEU A 324 -63.52 -11.77 58.48
CA LEU A 324 -62.09 -11.50 58.61
C LEU A 324 -61.24 -12.58 57.94
N GLU A 325 -61.60 -13.85 58.09
CA GLU A 325 -60.90 -14.95 57.41
C GLU A 325 -60.99 -14.85 55.88
N GLU A 326 -62.17 -14.54 55.35
CA GLU A 326 -62.38 -14.29 53.92
C GLU A 326 -61.62 -13.06 53.41
N LYS A 327 -61.50 -11.99 54.23
CA LYS A 327 -60.64 -10.85 53.90
C LYS A 327 -59.17 -11.28 53.77
N GLY A 328 -58.66 -12.05 54.73
CA GLY A 328 -57.28 -12.55 54.68
C GLY A 328 -57.04 -13.55 53.53
N ARG A 329 -58.05 -14.31 53.09
CA ARG A 329 -57.96 -15.15 51.87
C ARG A 329 -57.87 -14.29 50.61
N ARG A 330 -58.70 -13.26 50.50
CA ARG A 330 -58.69 -12.33 49.36
C ARG A 330 -57.36 -11.58 49.23
N GLU A 331 -56.86 -11.02 50.33
CA GLU A 331 -55.58 -10.30 50.33
C GLU A 331 -54.42 -11.19 49.88
N ARG A 332 -54.40 -12.47 50.31
CA ARG A 332 -53.42 -13.44 49.82
C ARG A 332 -53.55 -13.68 48.33
N ALA A 333 -54.77 -13.93 47.83
CA ALA A 333 -55.02 -14.14 46.40
C ALA A 333 -54.64 -12.89 45.56
N GLU A 334 -54.93 -11.69 46.03
CA GLU A 334 -54.53 -10.43 45.38
C GLU A 334 -52.99 -10.29 45.35
N SER A 335 -52.30 -10.63 46.44
CA SER A 335 -50.83 -10.60 46.48
C SER A 335 -50.20 -11.63 45.52
N GLU A 336 -50.78 -12.81 45.38
CA GLU A 336 -50.35 -13.83 44.42
C GLU A 336 -50.62 -13.39 42.99
N LEU A 337 -51.75 -12.73 42.73
CA LEU A 337 -52.08 -12.17 41.42
C LEU A 337 -51.09 -11.08 41.00
N LEU A 338 -50.67 -10.21 41.93
CA LEU A 338 -49.61 -9.23 41.67
C LEU A 338 -48.27 -9.89 41.33
N LYS A 339 -47.87 -10.94 42.06
CA LYS A 339 -46.66 -11.72 41.74
C LYS A 339 -46.75 -12.38 40.37
N LEU A 340 -47.91 -12.93 40.00
CA LEU A 340 -48.13 -13.51 38.67
C LEU A 340 -48.02 -12.46 37.56
N GLN A 341 -48.52 -11.24 37.78
CA GLN A 341 -48.35 -10.14 36.82
C GLN A 341 -46.88 -9.74 36.65
N GLU A 342 -46.09 -9.71 37.73
CA GLU A 342 -44.65 -9.45 37.66
C GLU A 342 -43.91 -10.52 36.86
N VAL A 343 -44.22 -11.80 37.11
CA VAL A 343 -43.68 -12.94 36.33
C VAL A 343 -44.11 -12.86 34.87
N GLN A 344 -45.35 -12.47 34.58
CA GLN A 344 -45.81 -12.30 33.21
C GLN A 344 -45.03 -11.21 32.47
N LEU A 345 -44.71 -10.10 33.16
CA LEU A 345 -43.88 -9.04 32.59
C LEU A 345 -42.44 -9.51 32.34
N SER A 346 -41.86 -10.31 33.24
CA SER A 346 -40.51 -10.84 33.03
C SER A 346 -40.46 -11.85 31.88
N VAL A 347 -41.48 -12.70 31.73
CA VAL A 347 -41.61 -13.63 30.60
C VAL A 347 -41.67 -12.87 29.27
N LYS A 348 -42.50 -11.82 29.17
CA LYS A 348 -42.58 -11.00 27.95
C LYS A 348 -41.24 -10.37 27.57
N LYS A 349 -40.49 -9.84 28.56
CA LYS A 349 -39.14 -9.31 28.31
C LYS A 349 -38.19 -10.38 27.75
N LEU A 350 -38.21 -11.58 28.34
CA LEU A 350 -37.39 -12.70 27.85
C LEU A 350 -37.81 -13.17 26.46
N GLU A 351 -39.10 -13.17 26.15
CA GLU A 351 -39.61 -13.47 24.80
C GLU A 351 -39.14 -12.43 23.77
N ASP A 352 -39.23 -11.14 24.09
CA ASP A 352 -38.73 -10.05 23.25
C ASP A 352 -37.22 -10.17 23.02
N GLU A 353 -36.44 -10.46 24.07
CA GLU A 353 -35.01 -10.74 23.96
C GLU A 353 -34.74 -11.95 23.04
N ILE A 354 -35.46 -13.06 23.21
CA ILE A 354 -35.31 -14.23 22.33
C ILE A 354 -35.65 -13.88 20.87
N MET A 355 -36.68 -13.07 20.62
CA MET A 355 -37.04 -12.63 19.27
C MET A 355 -35.93 -11.76 18.66
N THR A 356 -35.32 -10.85 19.43
CA THR A 356 -34.20 -10.04 18.93
C THR A 356 -32.98 -10.91 18.60
N TRP A 357 -32.62 -11.87 19.44
CA TRP A 357 -31.55 -12.84 19.15
C TRP A 357 -31.87 -13.70 17.91
N ARG A 358 -33.10 -14.18 17.75
CA ARG A 358 -33.51 -14.95 16.56
C ARG A 358 -33.42 -14.11 15.28
N SER A 359 -33.83 -12.84 15.33
CA SER A 359 -33.69 -11.92 14.19
C SER A 359 -32.22 -11.75 13.81
N MET A 360 -31.35 -11.50 14.78
CA MET A 360 -29.91 -11.34 14.56
C MET A 360 -29.26 -12.59 13.96
N ILE A 361 -29.69 -13.79 14.38
CA ILE A 361 -29.20 -15.05 13.83
C ILE A 361 -29.61 -15.20 12.36
N ASN A 362 -30.85 -14.84 12.00
CA ASN A 362 -31.35 -14.92 10.63
C ASN A 362 -30.63 -13.96 9.66
N GLU A 363 -30.00 -12.90 10.16
CA GLU A 363 -29.17 -11.98 9.36
C GLU A 363 -27.84 -12.61 8.92
N ILE A 364 -27.37 -13.66 9.60
CA ILE A 364 -26.11 -14.33 9.29
C ILE A 364 -26.34 -15.37 8.18
N PRO A 365 -25.75 -15.21 6.97
CA PRO A 365 -25.99 -16.13 5.87
C PRO A 365 -25.51 -17.56 6.16
N GLY A 366 -26.43 -18.52 6.02
CA GLY A 366 -26.17 -19.95 6.23
C GLY A 366 -26.19 -20.41 7.69
N VAL A 367 -26.70 -19.58 8.61
CA VAL A 367 -26.94 -19.92 10.02
C VAL A 367 -28.44 -19.91 10.25
N SER A 368 -29.02 -21.04 10.64
CA SER A 368 -30.47 -21.19 10.90
C SER A 368 -30.78 -21.26 12.39
N CYS A 369 -29.80 -21.62 13.22
CA CYS A 369 -29.93 -21.63 14.67
C CYS A 369 -28.61 -21.22 15.37
N SER A 370 -28.66 -21.06 16.69
CA SER A 370 -27.48 -20.71 17.50
C SER A 370 -26.34 -21.72 17.37
N ASP A 371 -26.67 -22.99 17.17
CA ASP A 371 -25.68 -24.08 17.10
C ASP A 371 -24.88 -24.05 15.78
N ASP A 372 -25.40 -23.38 14.75
CA ASP A 372 -24.71 -23.20 13.47
C ASP A 372 -23.62 -22.12 13.55
N ILE A 373 -23.69 -21.20 14.52
CA ILE A 373 -22.76 -20.06 14.63
C ILE A 373 -21.31 -20.54 14.86
N PRO A 374 -21.01 -21.43 15.84
CA PRO A 374 -19.66 -21.95 16.01
C PRO A 374 -19.15 -22.70 14.78
N ILE A 375 -20.03 -23.42 14.07
CA ILE A 375 -19.68 -24.18 12.86
C ILE A 375 -19.30 -23.20 11.73
N LYS A 376 -20.13 -22.17 11.51
CA LYS A 376 -19.85 -21.12 10.52
C LYS A 376 -18.55 -20.41 10.84
N PHE A 377 -18.33 -20.05 12.10
CA PHE A 377 -17.10 -19.39 12.54
C PHE A 377 -15.86 -20.26 12.32
N ALA A 378 -15.91 -21.54 12.67
CA ALA A 378 -14.82 -22.48 12.41
C ALA A 378 -14.56 -22.65 10.90
N SER A 379 -15.61 -22.67 10.07
CA SER A 379 -15.47 -22.72 8.61
C SER A 379 -14.76 -21.48 8.04
N LEU A 380 -15.13 -20.29 8.52
CA LEU A 380 -14.52 -19.03 8.13
C LEU A 380 -13.06 -18.94 8.60
N GLN A 381 -12.77 -19.39 9.83
CA GLN A 381 -11.40 -19.47 10.32
C GLN A 381 -10.54 -20.39 9.44
N LYS A 382 -11.06 -21.55 9.04
CA LYS A 382 -10.38 -22.47 8.13
C LYS A 382 -10.13 -21.83 6.76
N GLU A 383 -11.12 -21.13 6.22
CA GLU A 383 -11.00 -20.41 4.95
C GLU A 383 -9.93 -19.30 5.03
N VAL A 384 -9.92 -18.51 6.10
CA VAL A 384 -8.90 -17.47 6.33
C VAL A 384 -7.50 -18.07 6.41
N ILE A 385 -7.33 -19.17 7.13
CA ILE A 385 -6.03 -19.87 7.22
C ILE A 385 -5.60 -20.37 5.84
N GLN A 386 -6.50 -20.99 5.07
CA GLN A 386 -6.19 -21.47 3.71
C GLN A 386 -5.83 -20.33 2.76
N ASN A 387 -6.57 -19.22 2.80
CA ASN A 387 -6.26 -18.04 1.99
C ASN A 387 -4.92 -17.41 2.40
N MET A 388 -4.62 -17.34 3.69
CA MET A 388 -3.33 -16.87 4.20
C MET A 388 -2.18 -17.75 3.72
N MET A 389 -2.35 -19.08 3.72
CA MET A 389 -1.35 -20.01 3.18
C MET A 389 -1.11 -19.77 1.68
N LYS A 390 -2.18 -19.65 0.87
CA LYS A 390 -2.07 -19.34 -0.56
C LYS A 390 -1.39 -17.99 -0.82
N ILE A 391 -1.71 -16.96 -0.04
CA ILE A 391 -1.03 -15.66 -0.13
C ILE A 391 0.46 -15.82 0.20
N GLY A 392 0.81 -16.62 1.22
CA GLY A 392 2.19 -16.95 1.56
C GLY A 392 2.93 -17.63 0.41
N GLU A 393 2.30 -18.62 -0.24
CA GLU A 393 2.86 -19.33 -1.41
C GLU A 393 3.09 -18.37 -2.60
N VAL A 394 2.10 -17.55 -2.94
CA VAL A 394 2.22 -16.55 -4.02
C VAL A 394 3.30 -15.51 -3.70
N THR A 395 3.39 -15.08 -2.44
CA THR A 395 4.42 -14.13 -2.00
C THR A 395 5.81 -14.73 -2.09
N ALA A 396 5.97 -16.03 -1.76
CA ALA A 396 7.24 -16.73 -1.90
C ALA A 396 7.65 -16.86 -3.38
N GLN A 397 6.72 -17.25 -4.26
CA GLN A 397 6.94 -17.31 -5.71
C GLN A 397 7.32 -15.93 -6.28
N LEU A 398 6.67 -14.86 -5.83
CA LEU A 398 6.99 -13.50 -6.25
C LEU A 398 8.41 -13.10 -5.85
N LYS A 399 8.82 -13.40 -4.60
CA LYS A 399 10.20 -13.15 -4.14
C LYS A 399 11.24 -13.94 -4.93
N GLU A 400 10.94 -15.18 -5.30
CA GLU A 400 11.83 -15.99 -6.13
C GLU A 400 12.02 -15.36 -7.51
N ILE A 401 10.92 -14.92 -8.14
CA ILE A 401 10.95 -14.21 -9.43
C ILE A 401 11.72 -12.88 -9.31
N GLU A 402 11.53 -12.13 -8.23
CA GLU A 402 12.25 -10.88 -7.95
C GLU A 402 13.76 -11.10 -7.84
N VAL A 403 14.19 -12.13 -7.10
CA VAL A 403 15.63 -12.49 -6.98
C VAL A 403 16.21 -12.90 -8.33
N VAL A 404 15.47 -13.67 -9.13
CA VAL A 404 15.92 -14.06 -10.48
C VAL A 404 16.03 -12.82 -11.38
N LEU A 405 15.05 -11.91 -11.33
CA LEU A 405 15.05 -10.67 -12.09
C LEU A 405 16.26 -9.79 -11.71
N GLU A 406 16.50 -9.58 -10.43
CA GLU A 406 17.69 -8.85 -9.96
C GLU A 406 18.99 -9.52 -10.41
N ALA A 407 19.07 -10.85 -10.42
CA ALA A 407 20.23 -11.59 -10.90
C ALA A 407 20.43 -11.40 -12.41
N THR A 408 19.36 -11.43 -13.20
CA THR A 408 19.42 -11.20 -14.65
C THR A 408 19.79 -9.76 -14.99
N GLU A 409 19.27 -8.77 -14.26
CA GLU A 409 19.59 -7.36 -14.46
C GLU A 409 21.05 -7.09 -14.10
N ARG A 410 21.55 -7.65 -13.00
CA ARG A 410 23.00 -7.62 -12.67
C ARG A 410 23.84 -8.27 -13.76
N GLY A 411 23.40 -9.41 -14.30
CA GLY A 411 24.08 -10.08 -15.41
C GLY A 411 24.13 -9.22 -16.68
N LYS A 412 23.03 -8.57 -17.03
CA LYS A 412 22.94 -7.62 -18.15
C LYS A 412 23.89 -6.44 -17.95
N GLN A 413 23.85 -5.78 -16.80
CA GLN A 413 24.74 -4.65 -16.50
C GLN A 413 26.23 -5.04 -16.56
N HIS A 414 26.56 -6.25 -16.09
CA HIS A 414 27.91 -6.78 -16.20
C HIS A 414 28.31 -6.98 -17.67
N ALA A 415 27.48 -7.65 -18.47
CA ALA A 415 27.74 -7.85 -19.90
C ALA A 415 27.87 -6.52 -20.67
N GLU A 416 27.04 -5.52 -20.35
CA GLU A 416 27.14 -4.18 -20.93
C GLU A 416 28.45 -3.48 -20.54
N SER A 417 28.89 -3.61 -19.28
CA SER A 417 30.17 -3.05 -18.83
C SER A 417 31.36 -3.70 -19.53
N GLU A 418 31.33 -5.02 -19.73
CA GLU A 418 32.35 -5.77 -20.46
C GLU A 418 32.37 -5.39 -21.94
N ALA A 419 31.19 -5.24 -22.56
CA ALA A 419 31.09 -4.81 -23.95
C ALA A 419 31.64 -3.40 -24.17
N LYS A 420 31.34 -2.45 -23.26
CA LYS A 420 31.91 -1.09 -23.28
C LYS A 420 33.43 -1.14 -23.15
N LEU A 421 33.96 -1.89 -22.19
CA LEU A 421 35.41 -2.05 -22.00
C LEU A 421 36.08 -2.69 -23.23
N ALA A 422 35.46 -3.70 -23.84
CA ALA A 422 35.96 -4.33 -25.06
C ALA A 422 35.99 -3.34 -26.23
N LYS A 423 34.95 -2.51 -26.38
CA LYS A 423 34.88 -1.45 -27.38
C LYS A 423 35.98 -0.40 -27.17
N GLU A 424 36.18 0.07 -25.94
CA GLU A 424 37.25 1.02 -25.60
C GLU A 424 38.64 0.44 -25.93
N LYS A 425 38.90 -0.82 -25.60
CA LYS A 425 40.16 -1.51 -25.94
C LYS A 425 40.35 -1.67 -27.45
N ALA A 426 39.27 -1.94 -28.19
CA ALA A 426 39.32 -2.02 -29.64
C ALA A 426 39.62 -0.65 -30.27
N GLU A 427 38.98 0.42 -29.79
CA GLU A 427 39.24 1.80 -30.23
C GLU A 427 40.67 2.24 -29.91
N GLN A 428 41.19 1.89 -28.72
CA GLN A 428 42.58 2.13 -28.34
C GLN A 428 43.57 1.36 -29.23
N SER A 429 43.25 0.11 -29.57
CA SER A 429 44.09 -0.68 -30.48
C SER A 429 44.07 -0.11 -31.89
N MET A 430 42.91 0.36 -32.37
CA MET A 430 42.80 1.01 -33.68
C MET A 430 43.57 2.32 -33.76
N SER A 431 43.55 3.15 -32.71
CA SER A 431 44.32 4.40 -32.69
C SER A 431 45.82 4.11 -32.68
N GLU A 432 46.26 3.08 -31.96
CA GLU A 432 47.65 2.63 -31.95
C GLU A 432 48.10 2.08 -33.32
N VAL A 433 47.25 1.29 -34.00
CA VAL A 433 47.53 0.83 -35.37
C VAL A 433 47.68 2.01 -36.32
N LYS A 434 46.77 3.00 -36.28
CA LYS A 434 46.88 4.22 -37.11
C LYS A 434 48.17 4.99 -36.84
N ARG A 435 48.58 5.09 -35.57
CA ARG A 435 49.85 5.73 -35.18
C ARG A 435 51.05 4.98 -35.76
N LEU A 436 51.03 3.65 -35.70
CA LEU A 436 52.08 2.80 -36.27
C LEU A 436 52.12 2.88 -37.81
N GLU A 437 50.97 2.92 -38.49
CA GLU A 437 50.88 3.12 -39.95
C GLU A 437 51.52 4.44 -40.38
N LEU A 438 51.25 5.54 -39.65
CA LEU A 438 51.87 6.85 -39.91
C LEU A 438 53.39 6.82 -39.71
N LEU A 439 53.84 6.19 -38.62
CA LEU A 439 55.27 6.05 -38.35
C LEU A 439 55.97 5.23 -39.44
N LEU A 440 55.35 4.12 -39.88
CA LEU A 440 55.92 3.28 -40.92
C LEU A 440 55.96 3.99 -42.28
N SER A 441 54.94 4.78 -42.60
CA SER A 441 54.94 5.65 -43.80
C SER A 441 56.13 6.61 -43.78
N SER A 442 56.38 7.28 -42.64
CA SER A 442 57.54 8.16 -42.46
C SER A 442 58.87 7.41 -42.61
N VAL A 443 59.00 6.21 -42.02
CA VAL A 443 60.20 5.37 -42.17
C VAL A 443 60.39 4.91 -43.62
N ASN A 444 59.31 4.61 -44.34
CA ASN A 444 59.37 4.21 -45.74
C ASN A 444 59.79 5.38 -46.65
N GLU A 445 59.31 6.59 -46.35
CA GLU A 445 59.78 7.83 -46.98
C GLU A 445 61.27 8.08 -46.73
N GLU A 446 61.71 7.98 -45.47
CA GLU A 446 63.13 8.07 -45.08
C GLU A 446 63.98 7.05 -45.84
N ARG A 447 63.57 5.77 -45.87
CA ARG A 447 64.24 4.72 -46.63
C ARG A 447 64.31 5.05 -48.12
N ASN A 448 63.25 5.59 -48.71
CA ASN A 448 63.22 5.96 -50.12
C ASN A 448 64.12 7.17 -50.41
N ARG A 449 64.18 8.16 -49.51
CA ARG A 449 65.13 9.28 -49.56
C ARG A 449 66.56 8.77 -49.50
N LEU A 450 66.89 7.97 -48.49
CA LEU A 450 68.21 7.35 -48.33
C LEU A 450 68.60 6.43 -49.49
N ARG A 451 67.64 5.74 -50.11
CA ARG A 451 67.90 4.94 -51.32
C ARG A 451 68.20 5.83 -52.53
N LYS A 452 67.47 6.93 -52.71
CA LYS A 452 67.78 7.94 -53.73
C LYS A 452 69.16 8.52 -53.49
N ASP A 453 69.46 8.89 -52.25
CA ASP A 453 70.76 9.42 -51.86
C ASP A 453 71.87 8.39 -52.09
N ALA A 454 71.70 7.13 -51.68
CA ALA A 454 72.69 6.08 -51.93
C ALA A 454 72.91 5.83 -53.44
N ASN A 455 71.87 5.98 -54.26
CA ASN A 455 71.99 5.92 -55.71
C ASN A 455 72.70 7.16 -56.27
N THR A 456 72.39 8.36 -55.78
CA THR A 456 73.09 9.59 -56.18
C THR A 456 74.55 9.57 -55.74
N TRP A 457 74.86 9.08 -54.53
CA TRP A 457 76.20 8.79 -54.03
C TRP A 457 76.92 7.73 -54.84
N LYS A 458 76.25 6.68 -55.33
CA LYS A 458 76.83 5.71 -56.27
C LYS A 458 77.17 6.34 -57.62
N THR A 459 76.38 7.30 -58.11
CA THR A 459 76.71 8.10 -59.30
C THR A 459 77.76 9.19 -59.03
N GLN A 460 77.81 9.78 -57.83
CA GLN A 460 78.79 10.77 -57.42
C GLN A 460 80.15 10.16 -57.04
N ARG A 461 80.19 8.87 -56.65
CA ARG A 461 81.45 8.12 -56.47
C ARG A 461 82.27 7.99 -57.76
N ASN A 462 81.69 8.35 -58.90
CA ASN A 462 82.37 8.44 -60.21
C ASN A 462 82.70 9.88 -60.64
N VAL A 463 82.59 10.90 -59.80
CA VAL A 463 83.12 12.25 -60.10
C VAL A 463 83.65 12.91 -58.83
N GLU A 464 84.90 13.32 -58.87
CA GLU A 464 85.62 14.04 -57.82
C GLU A 464 84.97 15.38 -57.39
N PRO A 465 85.25 15.84 -56.16
CA PRO A 465 84.56 16.96 -55.55
C PRO A 465 85.29 18.26 -55.83
N GLU A 466 84.57 19.28 -56.30
CA GLU A 466 85.07 20.66 -56.19
C GLU A 466 83.90 21.65 -56.26
N ALA A 467 83.76 22.47 -55.23
CA ALA A 467 83.53 23.91 -55.32
C ALA A 467 83.15 24.48 -53.96
N GLU A 468 84.19 24.83 -53.20
CA GLU A 468 84.19 25.87 -52.18
C GLU A 468 83.75 27.21 -52.81
N LYS A 469 82.45 27.55 -52.71
CA LYS A 469 81.90 28.93 -52.82
C LYS A 469 80.38 28.99 -52.62
N LYS A 470 79.82 28.07 -51.81
CA LYS A 470 78.44 28.10 -51.31
C LYS A 470 78.35 28.26 -49.79
N SER A 471 79.48 28.45 -49.10
CA SER A 471 79.53 28.45 -47.63
C SER A 471 78.78 29.64 -47.05
N ASP A 472 78.94 30.85 -47.58
CA ASP A 472 78.47 32.05 -46.87
C ASP A 472 76.95 32.26 -46.96
N THR A 473 76.33 31.93 -48.11
CA THR A 473 74.87 31.93 -48.24
C THR A 473 74.24 30.78 -47.44
N PHE A 474 74.91 29.63 -47.41
CA PHE A 474 74.49 28.47 -46.64
C PHE A 474 74.60 28.71 -45.12
N ILE A 475 75.64 29.41 -44.67
CA ILE A 475 75.82 29.80 -43.26
C ILE A 475 74.70 30.77 -42.86
N GLN A 476 74.38 31.78 -43.69
CA GLN A 476 73.29 32.72 -43.39
C GLN A 476 71.92 32.04 -43.36
N ASP A 477 71.66 31.08 -44.26
CA ASP A 477 70.42 30.29 -44.26
C ASP A 477 70.34 29.35 -43.05
N LEU A 478 71.47 28.79 -42.60
CA LEU A 478 71.56 28.01 -41.37
C LEU A 478 71.34 28.88 -40.12
N GLU A 479 71.88 30.10 -40.08
CA GLU A 479 71.63 31.05 -39.00
C GLU A 479 70.16 31.46 -38.93
N ASN A 480 69.52 31.71 -40.08
CA ASN A 480 68.08 32.01 -40.14
C ASN A 480 67.22 30.80 -39.75
N ALA A 481 67.62 29.59 -40.13
CA ALA A 481 66.96 28.36 -39.72
C ALA A 481 67.12 28.10 -38.21
N LEU A 482 68.30 28.39 -37.66
CA LEU A 482 68.60 28.28 -36.24
C LEU A 482 67.76 29.27 -35.43
N ALA A 483 67.71 30.54 -35.84
CA ALA A 483 66.88 31.56 -35.19
C ALA A 483 65.39 31.19 -35.19
N LYS A 484 64.87 30.64 -36.29
CA LYS A 484 63.48 30.13 -36.34
C LYS A 484 63.25 28.96 -35.40
N LYS A 485 64.23 28.06 -35.25
CA LYS A 485 64.17 26.93 -34.32
C LYS A 485 64.25 27.41 -32.88
N GLU A 486 65.09 28.39 -32.56
CA GLU A 486 65.16 29.03 -31.25
C GLU A 486 63.83 29.70 -30.87
N CYS A 487 63.21 30.45 -31.79
CA CYS A 487 61.86 31.00 -31.57
C CYS A 487 60.80 29.89 -31.34
N SER A 488 60.90 28.78 -32.07
CA SER A 488 59.96 27.66 -31.88
C SER A 488 60.18 26.97 -30.53
N ILE A 489 61.43 26.87 -30.07
CA ILE A 489 61.79 26.30 -28.77
C ILE A 489 61.26 27.18 -27.65
N THR A 490 61.45 28.49 -27.72
CA THR A 490 60.96 29.42 -26.68
C THR A 490 59.43 29.43 -26.61
N GLU A 491 58.72 29.32 -27.74
CA GLU A 491 57.26 29.21 -27.76
C GLU A 491 56.79 27.89 -27.13
N LEU A 492 57.44 26.76 -27.45
CA LEU A 492 57.13 25.46 -26.84
C LEU A 492 57.44 25.44 -25.34
N GLU A 493 58.53 26.07 -24.91
CA GLU A 493 58.87 26.23 -23.50
C GLU A 493 57.83 27.06 -22.75
N SER A 494 57.32 28.14 -23.36
CA SER A 494 56.21 28.94 -22.80
C SER A 494 54.94 28.10 -22.64
N GLN A 495 54.53 27.37 -23.68
CA GLN A 495 53.35 26.51 -23.63
C GLN A 495 53.49 25.39 -22.58
N LEU A 496 54.69 24.82 -22.43
CA LEU A 496 54.98 23.78 -21.44
C LEU A 496 54.93 24.34 -20.01
N CYS A 497 55.40 25.56 -19.79
CA CYS A 497 55.25 26.27 -18.51
C CYS A 497 53.78 26.52 -18.18
N GLU A 498 52.99 27.02 -19.13
CA GLU A 498 51.54 27.23 -18.95
C GLU A 498 50.81 25.93 -18.62
N GLN A 499 51.12 24.84 -19.33
CA GLN A 499 50.54 23.52 -19.05
C GLN A 499 50.91 23.01 -17.65
N LYS A 500 52.16 23.21 -17.20
CA LYS A 500 52.57 22.84 -15.84
C LYS A 500 51.79 23.60 -14.78
N GLU A 501 51.48 24.88 -14.98
CA GLU A 501 50.66 25.66 -14.06
C GLU A 501 49.21 25.18 -14.03
N VAL A 502 48.64 24.86 -15.20
CA VAL A 502 47.28 24.28 -15.28
C VAL A 502 47.22 22.95 -14.54
N ILE A 503 48.17 22.05 -14.78
CA ILE A 503 48.26 20.75 -14.10
C ILE A 503 48.41 20.95 -12.58
N SER A 504 49.24 21.89 -12.16
CA SER A 504 49.44 22.18 -10.73
C SER A 504 48.17 22.68 -10.06
N ARG A 505 47.41 23.56 -10.74
CA ARG A 505 46.10 24.05 -10.27
C ARG A 505 45.07 22.92 -10.18
N GLN A 506 44.95 22.11 -11.23
CA GLN A 506 44.05 20.95 -11.25
C GLN A 506 44.41 19.94 -10.16
N HIS A 507 45.70 19.69 -9.94
CA HIS A 507 46.16 18.80 -8.88
C HIS A 507 45.80 19.32 -7.48
N GLY A 508 45.92 20.64 -7.26
CA GLY A 508 45.46 21.29 -6.03
C GLY A 508 43.95 21.15 -5.80
N GLU A 509 43.14 21.32 -6.85
CA GLU A 509 41.69 21.15 -6.79
C GLU A 509 41.29 19.70 -6.50
N ILE A 510 41.89 18.74 -7.21
CA ILE A 510 41.67 17.30 -6.97
C ILE A 510 42.03 16.93 -5.52
N LYS A 511 43.13 17.48 -4.99
CA LYS A 511 43.53 17.24 -3.60
C LYS A 511 42.48 17.75 -2.61
N LEU A 512 41.99 18.98 -2.79
CA LEU A 512 40.93 19.55 -1.95
C LEU A 512 39.62 18.75 -2.04
N LEU A 513 39.23 18.31 -3.24
CA LEU A 513 38.05 17.47 -3.43
C LEU A 513 38.21 16.11 -2.76
N THR A 514 39.40 15.52 -2.82
CA THR A 514 39.72 14.25 -2.16
C THR A 514 39.65 14.39 -0.64
N GLU A 515 40.18 15.49 -0.08
CA GLU A 515 40.09 15.78 1.35
C GLU A 515 38.62 15.96 1.79
N ARG A 516 37.82 16.71 1.02
CA ARG A 516 36.38 16.88 1.27
C ARG A 516 35.63 15.55 1.23
N LEU A 517 35.90 14.72 0.23
CA LEU A 517 35.32 13.38 0.12
C LEU A 517 35.70 12.49 1.31
N SER A 518 36.95 12.57 1.77
CA SER A 518 37.41 11.83 2.96
C SER A 518 36.69 12.28 4.24
N ASN A 519 36.37 13.57 4.37
CA ASN A 519 35.63 14.12 5.49
C ASN A 519 34.17 13.64 5.47
N GLU A 520 33.51 13.67 4.31
CA GLU A 520 32.16 13.13 4.16
C GLU A 520 32.11 11.62 4.43
N ALA A 521 33.09 10.85 3.96
CA ALA A 521 33.18 9.43 4.27
C ALA A 521 33.34 9.16 5.78
N ARG A 522 34.08 10.01 6.51
CA ARG A 522 34.17 9.93 7.98
C ARG A 522 32.84 10.29 8.65
N ARG A 523 32.14 11.32 8.16
CA ARG A 523 30.83 11.74 8.66
C ARG A 523 29.78 10.63 8.47
N LEU A 524 29.73 10.02 7.29
CA LEU A 524 28.85 8.89 7.00
C LEU A 524 29.08 7.72 7.95
N LYS A 525 30.34 7.31 8.16
CA LYS A 525 30.66 6.26 9.13
C LYS A 525 30.25 6.62 10.56
N SER A 526 30.27 7.90 10.93
CA SER A 526 29.78 8.34 12.25
C SER A 526 28.26 8.16 12.36
N LEU A 527 27.52 8.58 11.33
CA LEU A 527 26.07 8.46 11.27
C LEU A 527 25.61 7.00 11.21
N GLU A 528 26.33 6.13 10.51
CA GLU A 528 26.05 4.68 10.49
C GLU A 528 26.14 4.09 11.91
N ARG A 529 27.18 4.42 12.67
CA ARG A 529 27.32 3.96 14.07
C ARG A 529 26.21 4.48 14.97
N GLU A 530 25.76 5.72 14.76
CA GLU A 530 24.62 6.28 15.49
C GLU A 530 23.31 5.58 15.11
N SER A 531 23.12 5.29 13.82
CA SER A 531 21.96 4.54 13.33
C SER A 531 21.89 3.15 13.94
N ASP A 532 23.02 2.43 14.03
CA ASP A 532 23.08 1.10 14.64
C ASP A 532 22.87 1.14 16.16
N ARG A 533 23.37 2.19 16.83
CA ARG A 533 23.06 2.45 18.25
C ARG A 533 21.56 2.67 18.45
N LEU A 534 20.92 3.48 17.60
CA LEU A 534 19.48 3.74 17.67
C LEU A 534 18.66 2.47 17.37
N ARG A 535 19.05 1.66 16.38
CA ARG A 535 18.42 0.36 16.12
C ARG A 535 18.48 -0.57 17.34
N SER A 536 19.62 -0.57 18.03
CA SER A 536 19.82 -1.35 19.26
C SER A 536 18.94 -0.83 20.41
N GLU A 537 18.81 0.49 20.55
CA GLU A 537 17.93 1.11 21.55
C GLU A 537 16.45 0.84 21.27
N ILE A 538 16.03 0.90 19.99
CA ILE A 538 14.68 0.53 19.56
C ILE A 538 14.41 -0.95 19.89
N SER A 539 15.31 -1.87 19.52
CA SER A 539 15.15 -3.30 19.82
C SER A 539 15.04 -3.56 21.33
N LEU A 540 15.82 -2.84 22.14
CA LEU A 540 15.74 -2.92 23.61
C LEU A 540 14.40 -2.40 24.14
N LEU A 541 13.89 -1.30 23.59
CA LEU A 541 12.60 -0.73 23.98
C LEU A 541 11.44 -1.62 23.55
N GLU A 542 11.47 -2.18 22.33
CA GLU A 542 10.48 -3.13 21.82
C GLU A 542 10.44 -4.40 22.69
N SER A 543 11.60 -4.93 23.09
CA SER A 543 11.69 -6.07 24.02
C SER A 543 11.09 -5.74 25.39
N LYS A 544 11.37 -4.56 25.95
CA LYS A 544 10.79 -4.13 27.23
C LYS A 544 9.28 -3.91 27.16
N VAL A 545 8.77 -3.32 26.07
CA VAL A 545 7.33 -3.11 25.83
C VAL A 545 6.62 -4.45 25.67
N GLY A 546 7.22 -5.41 24.97
CA GLY A 546 6.68 -6.76 24.79
C GLY A 546 6.62 -7.61 26.06
N HIS A 547 7.24 -7.20 27.17
CA HIS A 547 7.26 -7.93 28.44
C HIS A 547 6.49 -7.23 29.58
N GLY A 548 5.93 -6.04 29.34
CA GLY A 548 5.10 -5.33 30.33
C GLY A 548 5.89 -4.64 31.46
N ASP A 549 7.22 -4.58 31.35
CA ASP A 549 8.11 -3.94 32.34
C ASP A 549 8.10 -2.41 32.18
N PHE A 550 7.01 -1.77 32.59
CA PHE A 550 6.89 -0.31 32.60
C PHE A 550 7.38 0.26 33.93
N SER A 551 8.65 0.68 33.98
CA SER A 551 9.17 1.50 35.08
C SER A 551 9.35 2.93 34.60
N ALA A 552 8.67 3.90 35.22
CA ALA A 552 8.75 5.32 34.85
C ALA A 552 10.18 5.91 34.92
N ALA A 553 11.10 5.23 35.62
CA ALA A 553 12.51 5.60 35.72
C ALA A 553 13.41 4.89 34.66
N SER A 554 13.03 3.71 34.17
CA SER A 554 13.83 2.91 33.22
C SER A 554 13.32 2.99 31.77
N THR A 555 12.02 3.21 31.60
CA THR A 555 11.36 3.32 30.32
C THR A 555 11.22 4.81 30.04
N LYS A 556 12.10 5.33 29.17
CA LYS A 556 11.94 6.68 28.60
C LYS A 556 10.79 6.61 27.60
N VAL A 557 9.57 6.41 28.12
CA VAL A 557 8.35 6.56 27.32
C VAL A 557 8.44 7.96 26.72
N LEU A 558 8.43 8.03 25.39
CA LEU A 558 8.19 9.25 24.65
C LEU A 558 6.84 9.79 25.11
N ARG A 559 6.83 10.51 26.23
CA ARG A 559 5.77 11.49 26.43
C ARG A 559 5.98 12.44 25.27
N MET A 560 5.01 12.46 24.38
CA MET A 560 4.88 13.45 23.33
C MET A 560 4.57 14.81 23.98
N VAL A 561 5.49 15.28 24.83
CA VAL A 561 5.54 16.63 25.35
C VAL A 561 6.35 17.37 24.31
N ASN A 562 5.70 17.97 23.30
CA ASN A 562 6.21 19.01 22.40
C ASN A 562 7.73 19.27 22.40
N THR A 563 8.52 18.22 22.16
CA THR A 563 9.95 18.26 21.90
C THR A 563 10.15 17.55 20.58
N LEU A 564 9.40 17.98 19.56
CA LEU A 564 10.02 18.11 18.26
C LEU A 564 11.29 18.90 18.52
N ALA A 565 12.44 18.28 18.26
CA ALA A 565 13.65 19.01 17.97
C ALA A 565 13.34 19.89 16.74
N VAL A 566 12.67 21.02 16.99
CA VAL A 566 12.67 22.15 16.08
C VAL A 566 14.14 22.54 16.06
N ASP A 567 14.77 22.27 14.92
CA ASP A 567 16.17 22.48 14.64
C ASP A 567 16.68 23.74 15.35
N ASN A 568 17.85 23.65 15.98
CA ASN A 568 18.50 24.83 16.56
C ASN A 568 18.60 25.98 15.54
N GLU A 569 18.68 25.67 14.25
CA GLU A 569 18.60 26.62 13.14
C GLU A 569 17.23 27.30 13.01
N ALA A 570 16.14 26.56 13.14
CA ALA A 570 14.79 27.13 13.14
C ALA A 570 14.55 28.01 14.38
N LYS A 571 15.07 27.63 15.56
CA LYS A 571 15.05 28.50 16.75
C LYS A 571 15.87 29.77 16.56
N GLN A 572 17.09 29.66 16.04
CA GLN A 572 17.94 30.82 15.74
C GLN A 572 17.29 31.73 14.69
N THR A 573 16.63 31.16 13.68
CA THR A 573 15.92 31.93 12.64
C THR A 573 14.69 32.63 13.20
N ILE A 574 13.93 31.97 14.08
CA ILE A 574 12.79 32.60 14.76
C ILE A 574 13.28 33.73 15.69
N GLU A 575 14.43 33.55 16.35
CA GLU A 575 15.01 34.55 17.25
C GLU A 575 15.59 35.75 16.49
N THR A 576 16.27 35.54 15.36
CA THR A 576 16.68 36.63 14.46
C THR A 576 15.47 37.36 13.88
N LEU A 577 14.45 36.66 13.40
CA LEU A 577 13.22 37.30 12.92
C LEU A 577 12.49 38.08 14.02
N ARG A 578 12.48 37.58 15.27
CA ARG A 578 11.90 38.32 16.41
C ARG A 578 12.68 39.58 16.74
N THR A 579 14.02 39.54 16.72
CA THR A 579 14.85 40.72 16.96
C THR A 579 14.71 41.75 15.84
N GLU A 580 14.61 41.33 14.58
CA GLU A 580 14.33 42.22 13.44
C GLU A 580 12.92 42.82 13.51
N LEU A 581 11.91 42.04 13.89
CA LEU A 581 10.55 42.52 14.09
C LEU A 581 10.48 43.53 15.25
N GLN A 582 11.21 43.29 16.33
CA GLN A 582 11.31 44.24 17.44
C GLN A 582 11.99 45.54 17.00
N LYS A 583 13.09 45.45 16.23
CA LYS A 583 13.83 46.60 15.71
C LYS A 583 13.01 47.41 14.70
N THR A 584 12.16 46.76 13.91
CA THR A 584 11.23 47.45 12.99
C THR A 584 10.07 48.10 13.72
N LYS A 585 9.55 47.49 14.80
CA LYS A 585 8.57 48.12 15.69
C LYS A 585 9.14 49.37 16.38
N GLU A 586 10.37 49.31 16.89
CA GLU A 586 11.03 50.47 17.50
C GLU A 586 11.26 51.60 16.48
N LYS A 587 11.66 51.27 15.24
CA LYS A 587 11.75 52.26 14.16
C LYS A 587 10.39 52.86 13.80
N LEU A 588 9.34 52.04 13.74
CA LEU A 588 7.98 52.52 13.47
C LEU A 588 7.49 53.45 14.58
N GLN A 589 7.78 53.11 15.84
CA GLN A 589 7.46 53.95 17.00
C GLN A 589 8.24 55.26 16.96
N ALA A 590 9.54 55.24 16.62
CA ALA A 590 10.34 56.46 16.44
C ALA A 590 9.80 57.34 15.30
N VAL A 591 9.33 56.75 14.19
CA VAL A 591 8.67 57.49 13.11
C VAL A 591 7.33 58.09 13.56
N GLN A 592 6.55 57.36 14.37
CA GLN A 592 5.31 57.88 14.94
C GLN A 592 5.56 59.02 15.94
N GLU A 593 6.62 58.93 16.75
CA GLU A 593 7.05 59.99 17.66
C GLU A 593 7.54 61.23 16.90
N LEU A 594 8.32 61.06 15.83
CA LEU A 594 8.72 62.16 14.95
C LEU A 594 7.53 62.79 14.22
N LYS A 595 6.54 61.98 13.79
CA LYS A 595 5.30 62.49 13.21
C LYS A 595 4.47 63.28 14.22
N GLY A 596 4.34 62.79 15.46
CA GLY A 596 3.68 63.50 16.56
C GLY A 596 4.39 64.78 17.00
N GLN A 597 5.71 64.88 16.81
CA GLN A 597 6.48 66.12 17.02
C GLN A 597 6.31 67.11 15.86
N SER A 598 6.20 66.62 14.61
CA SER A 598 5.88 67.46 13.44
C SER A 598 4.48 68.07 13.55
N ASP A 599 3.51 67.34 14.11
CA ASP A 599 2.14 67.83 14.31
C ASP A 599 2.02 68.80 15.52
N ARG A 600 3.06 68.90 16.37
CA ARG A 600 3.11 69.86 17.51
C ARG A 600 3.88 71.15 17.22
N ASN A 601 4.65 71.21 16.14
CA ASN A 601 5.46 72.37 15.75
C ASN A 601 4.99 73.03 14.44
N GLY A 602 3.74 72.79 14.04
CA GLY A 602 3.04 73.46 12.93
C GLY A 602 2.05 74.49 13.40
#